data_AF-T1CZB9-F1
#
_entry.id   AF-T1CZB9-F1
#
_cell.length_a   1.000
_cell.length_b   1.000
_cell.length_c   1.000
_cell.angle_alpha   90.00
_cell.angle_beta   90.00
_cell.angle_gamma   90.00
#
_symmetry.space_group_name_H-M   'P 1'
#
loop_
_entity.id
_entity.type
_entity.pdbx_description
1 polymer ?
#
loop_
_entity_poly.entity_id
_entity_poly.type
_entity_poly.pdbx_seq_one_letter_code
_entity_poly.pdbx_strand_id
1 'polypeptide(L)'
;MEEGKGFWHSKLIEASKRVNSSNDPDQEKWRKNILEPWEKSTGYTEEEFENSSSIEIKGLYTEKDLPENQRELLGFPGDYPFTRGVYPNMYRGKDWTMRMFSGFGTPEDTNARLKYLISHGETGLSIAFDMPTLYAYDCDNKRADGEIGKCGVNVSSLKDMEIIFDGIDLSKVTTSMTINAPAAVLTAMYFAIARKQGTNS
;
A
#
# COMPACT_ATOMS: atom_id res chain seq x y z
N MET A 1 35.94 13.44 -6.40
CA MET A 1 34.56 13.47 -5.87
C MET A 1 33.64 13.30 -7.05
N GLU A 2 33.16 12.08 -7.31
CA GLU A 2 32.10 11.88 -8.32
C GLU A 2 30.79 12.37 -7.69
N GLU A 3 30.30 13.49 -8.19
CA GLU A 3 29.02 14.08 -7.83
C GLU A 3 27.86 13.18 -8.33
N GLY A 4 26.84 13.00 -7.49
CA GLY A 4 25.46 12.91 -7.99
C GLY A 4 24.72 11.58 -7.93
N LYS A 5 25.29 10.48 -7.41
CA LYS A 5 24.56 9.19 -7.34
C LYS A 5 24.30 8.78 -5.89
N GLY A 6 23.07 9.01 -5.42
CA GLY A 6 22.64 8.73 -4.04
C GLY A 6 22.69 7.24 -3.65
N PHE A 7 22.53 6.94 -2.36
CA PHE A 7 22.56 5.57 -1.81
C PHE A 7 21.69 4.56 -2.58
N TRP A 8 20.51 4.97 -3.02
CA TRP A 8 19.61 4.10 -3.78
C TRP A 8 20.10 3.85 -5.21
N HIS A 9 20.77 4.82 -5.82
CA HIS A 9 21.39 4.65 -7.14
C HIS A 9 22.49 3.59 -7.10
N SER A 10 23.33 3.61 -6.07
CA SER A 10 24.38 2.60 -5.91
C SER A 10 23.81 1.21 -5.59
N LYS A 11 22.71 1.14 -4.81
CA LYS A 11 22.01 -0.13 -4.53
C LYS A 11 21.31 -0.71 -5.75
N LEU A 12 20.72 0.12 -6.61
CA LEU A 12 20.13 -0.31 -7.88
C LEU A 12 21.20 -0.83 -8.84
N ILE A 13 22.35 -0.16 -8.94
CA ILE A 13 23.50 -0.65 -9.71
C ILE A 13 24.03 -1.98 -9.13
N GLU A 14 24.11 -2.10 -7.80
CA GLU A 14 24.54 -3.34 -7.16
C GLU A 14 23.57 -4.49 -7.46
N ALA A 15 22.26 -4.23 -7.44
CA ALA A 15 21.24 -5.20 -7.80
C ALA A 15 21.26 -5.57 -9.29
N SER A 16 21.45 -4.59 -10.18
CA SER A 16 21.51 -4.84 -11.63
C SER A 16 22.75 -5.64 -12.03
N LYS A 17 23.90 -5.43 -11.37
CA LYS A 17 25.12 -6.22 -11.56
C LYS A 17 24.98 -7.69 -11.12
N ARG A 18 24.04 -8.01 -10.22
CA ARG A 18 23.72 -9.39 -9.83
C ARG A 18 22.96 -10.13 -10.92
N VAL A 19 22.35 -9.40 -11.85
CA VAL A 19 21.74 -9.91 -13.08
C VAL A 19 22.80 -9.82 -14.19
N ASN A 20 23.90 -10.55 -14.00
CA ASN A 20 24.95 -10.61 -15.01
C ASN A 20 24.34 -11.25 -16.27
N SER A 21 24.18 -10.44 -17.32
CA SER A 21 23.75 -10.88 -18.64
C SER A 21 24.76 -11.89 -19.19
N SER A 22 24.49 -13.18 -19.04
CA SER A 22 25.25 -14.17 -19.79
C SER A 22 24.88 -13.98 -21.26
N ASN A 23 25.88 -13.86 -22.15
CA ASN A 23 25.66 -13.90 -23.60
C ASN A 23 24.96 -15.21 -23.95
N ASP A 24 23.66 -15.17 -24.23
CA ASP A 24 22.88 -16.30 -24.72
C ASP A 24 23.06 -16.40 -26.25
N PRO A 25 23.74 -17.44 -26.77
CA PRO A 25 23.94 -17.60 -28.20
C PRO A 25 22.64 -17.71 -28.99
N ASP A 26 21.57 -18.25 -28.39
CA ASP A 26 20.28 -18.40 -29.04
C ASP A 26 19.54 -17.06 -29.11
N GLN A 27 19.63 -16.24 -28.06
CA GLN A 27 19.10 -14.88 -28.05
C GLN A 27 19.84 -14.01 -29.07
N GLU A 28 21.16 -14.13 -29.17
CA GLU A 28 21.96 -13.40 -30.14
C GLU A 28 21.64 -13.82 -31.59
N LYS A 29 21.43 -15.13 -31.79
CA LYS A 29 20.98 -15.67 -33.09
C LYS A 29 19.59 -15.16 -33.46
N TRP A 30 18.67 -15.10 -32.51
CA TRP A 30 17.33 -14.55 -32.71
C TRP A 30 17.38 -13.05 -33.04
N ARG A 31 18.16 -12.29 -32.26
CA ARG A 31 18.33 -10.84 -32.45
C ARG A 31 18.76 -10.52 -33.87
N LYS A 32 19.82 -11.19 -34.35
CA LYS A 32 20.38 -10.99 -35.70
C LYS A 32 19.46 -11.46 -36.82
N ASN A 33 18.83 -12.63 -36.66
CA ASN A 33 18.10 -13.26 -37.77
C ASN A 33 16.63 -12.84 -37.84
N ILE A 34 16.05 -12.33 -36.75
CA ILE A 34 14.61 -12.08 -36.62
C ILE A 34 14.34 -10.64 -36.20
N LEU A 35 14.93 -10.16 -35.10
CA LEU A 35 14.62 -8.84 -34.55
C LEU A 35 15.17 -7.71 -35.45
N GLU A 36 16.47 -7.68 -35.71
CA GLU A 36 17.12 -6.62 -36.49
C GLU A 36 16.52 -6.46 -37.90
N PRO A 37 16.22 -7.55 -38.68
CA PRO A 37 15.52 -7.41 -39.96
C PRO A 37 14.12 -6.82 -39.83
N TRP A 38 13.39 -7.16 -38.76
CA TRP A 38 12.05 -6.65 -38.50
C TRP A 38 12.07 -5.17 -38.14
N GLU A 39 12.96 -4.75 -37.24
CA GLU A 39 13.16 -3.35 -36.87
C GLU A 39 13.51 -2.49 -38.08
N LYS A 40 14.42 -2.99 -38.93
CA LYS A 40 14.76 -2.32 -40.18
C LYS A 40 13.56 -2.19 -41.13
N SER A 41 12.69 -3.20 -41.19
CA SER A 41 11.49 -3.17 -42.04
C SER A 41 10.41 -2.21 -41.54
N THR A 42 10.33 -2.02 -40.22
CA THR A 42 9.35 -1.15 -39.57
C THR A 42 9.86 0.26 -39.34
N GLY A 43 11.17 0.50 -39.50
CA GLY A 43 11.83 1.76 -39.17
C GLY A 43 11.92 2.02 -37.67
N TYR A 44 11.67 0.99 -36.84
CA TYR A 44 11.81 1.07 -35.40
C TYR A 44 13.30 1.11 -35.01
N THR A 45 13.64 1.94 -34.03
CA THR A 45 14.96 1.97 -33.39
C THR A 45 14.72 1.73 -31.91
N GLU A 46 15.35 0.70 -31.36
CA GLU A 46 15.25 0.41 -29.93
C GLU A 46 15.92 1.56 -29.14
N GLU A 47 15.15 2.14 -28.21
CA GLU A 47 15.62 3.14 -27.26
C GLU A 47 15.74 2.49 -25.88
N GLU A 48 16.66 2.96 -25.04
CA GLU A 48 16.74 2.53 -23.65
C GLU A 48 15.40 2.82 -22.95
N PHE A 49 14.68 1.78 -22.56
CA PHE A 49 13.40 1.91 -21.90
C PHE A 49 13.57 1.81 -20.39
N GLU A 50 13.38 2.91 -19.69
CA GLU A 50 13.34 2.92 -18.23
C GLU A 50 11.91 3.01 -17.71
N ASN A 51 11.63 2.35 -16.59
CA ASN A 51 10.40 2.65 -15.84
C ASN A 51 10.52 3.94 -15.02
N SER A 52 9.44 4.35 -14.36
CA SER A 52 9.39 5.55 -13.50
C SER A 52 10.34 5.55 -12.31
N SER A 53 11.03 4.43 -12.05
CA SER A 53 12.05 4.29 -11.00
C SER A 53 13.48 4.25 -11.56
N SER A 54 13.68 4.60 -12.83
CA SER A 54 14.98 4.55 -13.54
C SER A 54 15.61 3.16 -13.53
N ILE A 55 14.78 2.14 -13.66
CA ILE A 55 15.23 0.76 -13.89
C ILE A 55 15.09 0.49 -15.37
N GLU A 56 16.21 0.17 -16.01
CA GLU A 56 16.27 -0.27 -17.41
C GLU A 56 15.49 -1.57 -17.60
N ILE A 57 14.65 -1.61 -18.63
CA ILE A 57 13.84 -2.75 -19.01
C ILE A 57 14.29 -3.23 -20.39
N LYS A 58 14.73 -4.49 -20.44
CA LYS A 58 15.10 -5.15 -21.70
C LYS A 58 13.86 -5.44 -22.53
N GLY A 59 13.95 -5.35 -23.86
CA GLY A 59 12.88 -5.78 -24.77
C GLY A 59 12.53 -7.28 -24.65
N LEU A 60 13.44 -8.10 -24.10
CA LEU A 60 13.22 -9.52 -23.84
C LEU A 60 13.98 -9.97 -22.58
N TYR A 61 13.29 -10.72 -21.71
CA TYR A 61 13.87 -11.44 -20.57
C TYR A 61 13.78 -12.95 -20.79
N THR A 62 14.83 -13.66 -20.42
CA THR A 62 15.00 -15.11 -20.59
C THR A 62 15.40 -15.77 -19.27
N GLU A 63 15.53 -17.10 -19.26
CA GLU A 63 16.05 -17.83 -18.09
C GLU A 63 17.47 -17.38 -17.69
N LYS A 64 18.25 -16.84 -18.64
CA LYS A 64 19.59 -16.29 -18.39
C LYS A 64 19.59 -14.97 -17.62
N ASP A 65 18.45 -14.27 -17.60
CA ASP A 65 18.26 -13.05 -16.81
C ASP A 65 17.83 -13.34 -15.37
N LEU A 66 17.62 -14.62 -15.02
CA LEU A 66 17.35 -15.01 -13.63
C LEU A 66 18.66 -15.05 -12.83
N PRO A 67 18.65 -14.56 -11.58
CA PRO A 67 19.83 -14.63 -10.72
C PRO A 67 20.18 -16.08 -10.36
N GLU A 68 21.48 -16.41 -10.27
CA GLU A 68 21.94 -17.78 -9.97
C GLU A 68 21.40 -18.30 -8.62
N ASN A 69 21.22 -17.41 -7.64
CA ASN A 69 20.67 -17.74 -6.32
C ASN A 69 19.14 -17.61 -6.24
N GLN A 70 18.42 -17.81 -7.36
CA GLN A 70 16.96 -17.71 -7.45
C GLN A 70 16.23 -18.45 -6.32
N ARG A 71 16.68 -19.65 -5.95
CA ARG A 71 16.03 -20.47 -4.93
C ARG A 71 16.03 -19.77 -3.56
N GLU A 72 17.13 -19.13 -3.20
CA GLU A 72 17.26 -18.38 -1.94
C GLU A 72 16.43 -17.09 -1.98
N LEU A 73 16.42 -16.41 -3.14
CA LEU A 73 15.67 -15.16 -3.31
C LEU A 73 14.16 -15.37 -3.34
N LEU A 74 13.67 -16.45 -3.95
CA LEU A 74 12.25 -16.72 -4.05
C LEU A 74 11.68 -17.40 -2.79
N GLY A 75 12.36 -18.40 -2.25
CA GLY A 75 11.87 -19.18 -1.10
C GLY A 75 10.48 -19.81 -1.32
N PHE A 76 9.81 -20.13 -0.21
CA PHE A 76 8.43 -20.62 -0.18
C PHE A 76 7.50 -19.58 0.47
N PRO A 77 6.21 -19.52 0.09
CA PRO A 77 5.26 -18.62 0.75
C PRO A 77 5.14 -18.98 2.25
N GLY A 78 5.06 -17.97 3.11
CA GLY A 78 5.01 -18.15 4.56
C GLY A 78 6.36 -18.47 5.22
N ASP A 79 7.45 -18.45 4.46
CA ASP A 79 8.81 -18.66 4.96
C ASP A 79 9.75 -17.56 4.47
N TYR A 80 10.82 -17.26 5.23
CA TYR A 80 11.81 -16.25 4.84
C TYR A 80 12.42 -16.61 3.46
N PRO A 81 12.61 -15.66 2.52
CA PRO A 81 12.49 -14.20 2.64
C PRO A 81 11.11 -13.61 2.31
N PHE A 82 10.05 -14.44 2.29
CA PHE A 82 8.66 -14.03 2.04
C PHE A 82 8.39 -13.40 0.67
N THR A 83 9.31 -13.52 -0.29
CA THR A 83 9.16 -12.99 -1.66
C THR A 83 7.89 -13.50 -2.33
N ARG A 84 7.45 -14.73 -2.02
CA ARG A 84 6.21 -15.34 -2.55
C ARG A 84 4.97 -15.12 -1.66
N GLY A 85 5.09 -14.32 -0.61
CA GLY A 85 4.01 -13.98 0.31
C GLY A 85 4.31 -14.36 1.76
N VAL A 86 3.69 -13.63 2.70
CA VAL A 86 3.88 -13.78 4.15
C VAL A 86 3.08 -14.94 4.76
N TYR A 87 2.12 -15.50 4.04
CA TYR A 87 1.30 -16.63 4.49
C TYR A 87 1.45 -17.83 3.55
N PRO A 88 1.46 -19.08 4.05
CA PRO A 88 1.76 -20.27 3.24
C PRO A 88 0.70 -20.60 2.18
N ASN A 89 -0.56 -20.25 2.41
CA ASN A 89 -1.68 -20.50 1.49
C ASN A 89 -2.32 -19.22 0.92
N MET A 90 -1.83 -18.03 1.31
CA MET A 90 -2.26 -16.72 0.82
C MET A 90 -3.79 -16.64 0.62
N TYR A 91 -4.24 -16.17 -0.53
CA TYR A 91 -5.65 -15.95 -0.88
C TYR A 91 -6.42 -17.25 -1.16
N ARG A 92 -5.77 -18.43 -1.13
CA ARG A 92 -6.50 -19.71 -1.09
C ARG A 92 -6.98 -20.03 0.33
N GLY A 93 -6.33 -19.48 1.35
CA GLY A 93 -6.72 -19.63 2.75
C GLY A 93 -7.59 -18.49 3.25
N LYS A 94 -7.18 -17.25 2.96
CA LYS A 94 -7.91 -16.04 3.35
C LYS A 94 -7.69 -14.95 2.31
N ASP A 95 -8.78 -14.43 1.76
CA ASP A 95 -8.73 -13.27 0.85
C ASP A 95 -8.13 -12.04 1.53
N TRP A 96 -7.65 -11.10 0.73
CA TRP A 96 -7.24 -9.80 1.26
C TRP A 96 -8.45 -9.09 1.89
N THR A 97 -8.20 -8.32 2.96
CA THR A 97 -9.26 -7.50 3.55
C THR A 97 -9.64 -6.39 2.57
N MET A 98 -10.86 -6.43 2.05
CA MET A 98 -11.47 -5.27 1.39
C MET A 98 -11.73 -4.21 2.45
N ARG A 99 -11.07 -3.06 2.30
CA ARG A 99 -11.10 -1.95 3.25
C ARG A 99 -11.22 -0.64 2.49
N MET A 100 -12.40 -0.02 2.55
CA MET A 100 -12.66 1.25 1.90
C MET A 100 -12.22 2.38 2.82
N PHE A 101 -11.47 3.32 2.25
CA PHE A 101 -11.15 4.57 2.94
C PHE A 101 -12.41 5.42 3.02
N SER A 102 -12.86 5.74 4.23
CA SER A 102 -14.15 6.42 4.46
C SER A 102 -14.14 7.31 5.68
N GLY A 103 -14.84 8.43 5.58
CA GLY A 103 -14.97 9.44 6.62
C GLY A 103 -15.27 10.77 5.97
N PHE A 104 -16.32 11.44 6.43
CA PHE A 104 -16.70 12.79 6.00
C PHE A 104 -17.74 13.34 6.97
N GLY A 105 -17.90 14.66 6.96
CA GLY A 105 -18.97 15.35 7.67
C GLY A 105 -18.93 15.08 9.18
N THR A 106 -20.10 14.84 9.74
CA THR A 106 -20.25 14.59 11.18
C THR A 106 -19.96 13.13 11.53
N PRO A 107 -19.76 12.82 12.82
CA PRO A 107 -19.73 11.44 13.31
C PRO A 107 -20.90 10.56 12.83
N GLU A 108 -22.12 11.11 12.75
CA GLU A 108 -23.31 10.40 12.27
C GLU A 108 -23.24 10.07 10.77
N ASP A 109 -22.79 11.03 9.94
CA ASP A 109 -22.62 10.81 8.50
C ASP A 109 -21.64 9.66 8.24
N THR A 110 -20.53 9.67 8.98
CA THR A 110 -19.53 8.61 8.90
C THR A 110 -20.07 7.28 9.43
N ASN A 111 -20.81 7.26 10.55
CA ASN A 111 -21.43 6.04 11.06
C ASN A 111 -22.38 5.41 10.03
N ALA A 112 -23.24 6.22 9.40
CA ALA A 112 -24.16 5.75 8.36
C ALA A 112 -23.39 5.14 7.18
N ARG A 113 -22.28 5.76 6.78
CA ARG A 113 -21.40 5.23 5.73
C ARG A 113 -20.74 3.91 6.15
N LEU A 114 -20.23 3.79 7.37
CA LEU A 114 -19.61 2.57 7.85
C LEU A 114 -20.62 1.41 7.91
N LYS A 115 -21.84 1.65 8.40
CA LYS A 115 -22.92 0.66 8.39
C LYS A 115 -23.31 0.23 6.97
N TYR A 116 -23.37 1.17 6.04
CA TYR A 116 -23.59 0.86 4.62
C TYR A 116 -22.50 -0.05 4.06
N LEU A 117 -21.23 0.24 4.35
CA LEU A 117 -20.11 -0.56 3.87
C LEU A 117 -20.12 -1.99 4.45
N ILE A 118 -20.37 -2.11 5.75
CA ILE A 118 -20.51 -3.41 6.42
C ILE A 118 -21.65 -4.23 5.80
N SER A 119 -22.81 -3.60 5.52
CA SER A 119 -23.94 -4.30 4.89
C SER A 119 -23.67 -4.75 3.46
N HIS A 120 -22.63 -4.21 2.82
CA HIS A 120 -22.15 -4.60 1.49
C HIS A 120 -20.90 -5.50 1.55
N GLY A 121 -20.59 -6.08 2.71
CA GLY A 121 -19.56 -7.11 2.87
C GLY A 121 -18.19 -6.61 3.30
N GLU A 122 -18.05 -5.32 3.66
CA GLU A 122 -16.80 -4.81 4.20
C GLU A 122 -16.53 -5.37 5.61
N THR A 123 -15.35 -5.96 5.80
CA THR A 123 -14.92 -6.57 7.08
C THR A 123 -13.79 -5.79 7.76
N GLY A 124 -13.23 -4.80 7.07
CA GLY A 124 -12.22 -3.91 7.62
C GLY A 124 -12.57 -2.46 7.36
N LEU A 125 -12.82 -1.67 8.40
CA LEU A 125 -13.15 -0.24 8.31
C LEU A 125 -11.89 0.61 8.25
N SER A 126 -11.79 1.59 7.36
CA SER A 126 -10.71 2.59 7.41
C SER A 126 -11.26 3.99 7.58
N ILE A 127 -10.90 4.63 8.69
CA ILE A 127 -11.43 5.95 9.05
C ILE A 127 -10.49 7.05 8.58
N ALA A 128 -11.05 7.97 7.80
CA ALA A 128 -10.45 9.24 7.40
C ALA A 128 -10.88 10.35 8.36
N PHE A 129 -9.93 11.12 8.88
CA PHE A 129 -10.20 12.24 9.77
C PHE A 129 -10.01 13.57 9.06
N ASP A 130 -10.74 14.58 9.49
CA ASP A 130 -10.60 15.94 8.96
C ASP A 130 -9.29 16.60 9.39
N MET A 131 -8.97 17.75 8.78
CA MET A 131 -7.73 18.47 9.08
C MET A 131 -7.63 18.90 10.55
N PRO A 132 -8.67 19.48 11.19
CA PRO A 132 -8.64 19.77 12.63
C PRO A 132 -8.20 18.57 13.48
N THR A 133 -8.83 17.41 13.29
CA THR A 133 -8.50 16.18 14.02
C THR A 133 -7.07 15.73 13.72
N LEU A 134 -6.63 15.76 12.45
CA LEU A 134 -5.27 15.38 12.05
C LEU A 134 -4.19 16.27 12.70
N TYR A 135 -4.50 17.54 12.97
CA TYR A 135 -3.61 18.50 13.62
C TYR A 135 -3.86 18.67 15.13
N ALA A 136 -4.74 17.86 15.73
CA ALA A 136 -5.09 17.93 17.15
C ALA A 136 -5.72 19.26 17.59
N TYR A 137 -6.53 19.87 16.71
CA TYR A 137 -7.38 21.00 17.04
C TYR A 137 -8.82 20.54 17.26
N ASP A 138 -9.41 20.99 18.36
CA ASP A 138 -10.86 20.90 18.58
C ASP A 138 -11.61 21.73 17.53
N CYS A 139 -12.85 21.36 17.24
CA CYS A 139 -13.66 21.99 16.19
C CYS A 139 -13.98 23.47 16.44
N ASP A 140 -13.88 23.96 17.67
CA ASP A 140 -14.05 25.38 18.02
C ASP A 140 -12.74 26.20 17.93
N ASN A 141 -11.62 25.55 17.59
CA ASN A 141 -10.37 26.24 17.38
C ASN A 141 -10.44 27.15 16.15
N LYS A 142 -9.96 28.40 16.26
CA LYS A 142 -9.91 29.33 15.12
C LYS A 142 -9.18 28.79 13.88
N ARG A 143 -8.25 27.85 14.05
CA ARG A 143 -7.53 27.21 12.94
C ARG A 143 -8.31 26.08 12.26
N ALA A 144 -9.40 25.63 12.86
CA ALA A 144 -10.28 24.60 12.32
C ALA A 144 -11.35 25.17 11.35
N ASP A 145 -11.56 26.49 11.38
CA ASP A 145 -12.60 27.15 10.58
C ASP A 145 -12.50 26.80 9.09
N GLY A 146 -13.62 26.38 8.51
CA GLY A 146 -13.72 25.96 7.10
C GLY A 146 -13.19 24.56 6.75
N GLU A 147 -12.60 23.83 7.70
CA GLU A 147 -11.99 22.50 7.46
C GLU A 147 -12.67 21.35 8.22
N ILE A 148 -13.58 21.68 9.14
CA ILE A 148 -14.35 20.70 9.93
C ILE A 148 -15.16 19.79 9.01
N GLY A 149 -14.95 18.47 9.11
CA GLY A 149 -15.73 17.47 8.38
C GLY A 149 -15.48 17.42 6.85
N LYS A 150 -14.55 18.22 6.31
CA LYS A 150 -14.42 18.41 4.85
C LYS A 150 -13.69 17.27 4.15
N CYS A 151 -12.55 16.85 4.71
CA CYS A 151 -11.69 15.81 4.14
C CYS A 151 -11.74 14.49 4.92
N GLY A 152 -12.63 14.40 5.91
CA GLY A 152 -12.74 13.28 6.84
C GLY A 152 -13.78 13.60 7.92
N VAL A 153 -13.96 12.69 8.88
CA VAL A 153 -14.84 12.92 10.02
C VAL A 153 -14.14 13.82 11.05
N ASN A 154 -14.89 14.73 11.68
CA ASN A 154 -14.38 15.48 12.83
C ASN A 154 -14.47 14.65 14.11
N VAL A 155 -13.40 14.65 14.92
CA VAL A 155 -13.40 14.09 16.27
C VAL A 155 -12.73 15.07 17.21
N SER A 156 -13.52 15.69 18.09
CA SER A 156 -13.02 16.59 19.14
C SER A 156 -13.13 15.94 20.54
N SER A 157 -13.85 14.83 20.66
CA SER A 157 -14.11 14.17 21.94
C SER A 157 -14.32 12.66 21.82
N LEU A 158 -14.31 11.97 22.96
CA LEU A 158 -14.71 10.55 23.01
C LEU A 158 -16.14 10.35 22.49
N LYS A 159 -17.03 11.33 22.70
CA LYS A 159 -18.44 11.22 22.29
C LYS A 159 -18.58 11.09 20.77
N ASP A 160 -17.73 11.77 20.01
CA ASP A 160 -17.72 11.70 18.55
C ASP A 160 -17.32 10.28 18.09
N MET A 161 -16.29 9.71 18.70
CA MET A 161 -15.88 8.33 18.44
C MET A 161 -16.98 7.33 18.82
N GLU A 162 -17.70 7.55 19.93
CA GLU A 162 -18.85 6.71 20.30
C GLU A 162 -19.93 6.72 19.23
N ILE A 163 -20.20 7.87 18.62
CA ILE A 163 -21.19 8.01 17.54
C ILE A 163 -20.71 7.30 16.27
N ILE A 164 -19.44 7.50 15.88
CA ILE A 164 -18.84 6.85 14.70
C ILE A 164 -19.02 5.33 14.76
N PHE A 165 -18.88 4.72 15.93
CA PHE A 165 -18.99 3.27 16.13
C PHE A 165 -20.33 2.80 16.71
N ASP A 166 -21.32 3.68 16.84
CA ASP A 166 -22.62 3.31 17.39
C ASP A 166 -23.26 2.21 16.53
N GLY A 167 -23.71 1.13 17.18
CA GLY A 167 -24.28 -0.05 16.52
C GLY A 167 -23.30 -0.86 15.65
N ILE A 168 -21.99 -0.61 15.74
CA ILE A 168 -20.96 -1.42 15.07
C ILE A 168 -20.26 -2.30 16.11
N ASP A 169 -20.33 -3.61 15.92
CA ASP A 169 -19.67 -4.61 16.77
C ASP A 169 -18.17 -4.69 16.44
N LEU A 170 -17.35 -4.05 17.27
CA LEU A 170 -15.90 -3.99 17.08
C LEU A 170 -15.20 -5.35 17.21
N SER A 171 -15.86 -6.38 17.75
CA SER A 171 -15.29 -7.74 17.80
C SER A 171 -15.31 -8.46 16.45
N LYS A 172 -16.15 -7.99 15.51
CA LYS A 172 -16.37 -8.61 14.20
C LYS A 172 -15.72 -7.88 13.03
N VAL A 173 -15.24 -6.67 13.27
CA VAL A 173 -14.59 -5.83 12.25
C VAL A 173 -13.17 -5.51 12.66
N THR A 174 -12.32 -5.25 11.67
CA THR A 174 -10.98 -4.71 11.93
C THR A 174 -10.97 -3.22 11.60
N THR A 175 -10.39 -2.38 12.45
CA THR A 175 -10.37 -0.93 12.23
C THR A 175 -8.96 -0.44 11.93
N SER A 176 -8.83 0.35 10.87
CA SER A 176 -7.67 1.17 10.58
C SER A 176 -8.05 2.62 10.77
N MET A 177 -7.17 3.40 11.39
CA MET A 177 -7.34 4.83 11.60
C MET A 177 -6.17 5.54 10.92
N THR A 178 -6.44 6.33 9.89
CA THR A 178 -5.39 7.09 9.18
C THR A 178 -5.10 8.37 9.96
N ILE A 179 -4.32 8.21 11.02
CA ILE A 179 -4.02 9.26 12.00
C ILE A 179 -2.54 9.21 12.38
N ASN A 180 -1.93 10.38 12.55
CA ASN A 180 -0.49 10.52 12.81
C ASN A 180 -0.23 11.23 14.13
N ALA A 181 -0.15 12.57 14.13
CA ALA A 181 0.27 13.34 15.31
C ALA A 181 -0.58 13.08 16.58
N PRO A 182 -1.93 13.00 16.51
CA PRO A 182 -2.75 12.67 17.68
C PRO A 182 -3.10 11.18 17.79
N ALA A 183 -2.37 10.28 17.12
CA ALA A 183 -2.70 8.86 17.08
C ALA A 183 -2.86 8.23 18.47
N ALA A 184 -2.05 8.63 19.46
CA ALA A 184 -2.15 8.13 20.82
C ALA A 184 -3.52 8.43 21.46
N VAL A 185 -4.05 9.65 21.23
CA VAL A 185 -5.34 10.09 21.79
C VAL A 185 -6.49 9.34 21.12
N LEU A 186 -6.53 9.28 19.79
CA LEU A 186 -7.59 8.56 19.07
C LEU A 186 -7.56 7.06 19.34
N THR A 187 -6.37 6.47 19.51
CA THR A 187 -6.22 5.06 19.91
C THR A 187 -6.77 4.84 21.32
N ALA A 188 -6.50 5.75 22.27
CA ALA A 188 -7.07 5.66 23.61
C ALA A 188 -8.61 5.76 23.59
N MET A 189 -9.17 6.64 22.76
CA MET A 189 -10.62 6.73 22.57
C MET A 189 -11.20 5.43 21.98
N TYR A 190 -10.54 4.86 20.97
CA TYR A 190 -10.94 3.58 20.38
C TYR A 190 -10.95 2.44 21.41
N PHE A 191 -9.91 2.33 22.25
CA PHE A 191 -9.88 1.36 23.35
C PHE A 191 -10.97 1.60 24.39
N ALA A 192 -11.28 2.86 24.72
CA ALA A 192 -12.37 3.17 25.64
C ALA A 192 -13.72 2.66 25.12
N ILE A 193 -13.97 2.78 23.82
CA ILE A 193 -15.18 2.25 23.17
C ILE A 193 -15.19 0.72 23.16
N ALA A 194 -14.08 0.09 22.77
CA ALA A 194 -13.97 -1.37 22.78
C ALA A 194 -14.26 -1.95 24.17
N ARG A 195 -13.69 -1.35 25.23
CA ARG A 195 -13.98 -1.73 26.63
C ARG A 195 -15.44 -1.52 27.00
N LYS A 196 -16.05 -0.41 26.57
CA LYS A 196 -17.48 -0.12 26.81
C LYS A 196 -18.40 -1.13 26.12
N GLN A 197 -18.00 -1.67 24.97
CA GLN A 197 -18.70 -2.75 24.27
C GLN A 197 -18.46 -4.16 24.88
N GLY A 198 -17.58 -4.28 25.89
CA GLY A 198 -17.22 -5.56 26.49
C GLY A 198 -16.20 -6.37 25.66
N THR A 199 -15.60 -5.75 24.64
CA THR A 199 -14.56 -6.35 23.81
C THR A 199 -13.24 -6.29 24.57
N ASN A 200 -12.83 -7.40 25.16
CA ASN A 200 -11.52 -7.53 25.78
C ASN A 200 -10.51 -7.95 24.71
N SER A 201 -9.49 -7.11 24.51
CA SER A 201 -8.24 -7.45 23.81
C SER A 201 -7.36 -8.37 24.66
#